data_AF-A0A163GJ00-F1
#
_entry.id   AF-A0A163GJ00-F1
#
_cell.length_a   1.000
_cell.length_b   1.000
_cell.length_c   1.000
_cell.angle_alpha   90.00
_cell.angle_beta   90.00
_cell.angle_gamma   90.00
#
_symmetry.space_group_name_H-M   'P 1'
#
loop_
_entity.id
_entity.type
_entity.pdbx_description
1 polymer ?
#
loop_
_entity_poly.entity_id
_entity_poly.type
_entity_poly.pdbx_seq_one_letter_code
_entity_poly.pdbx_strand_id
1 'polypeptide(L)'
;MSLTNQIKVEYETVRQSVSNMESMTESLDPALPQNLAGDNVLELVEKINQLNLILEQQGEEFKRILRLNHEAVRESADMLDETDHQLSISMDAN
;
A
#
# COMPACT_ATOMS: atom_id res chain seq x y z
N MET A 1 20.49 7.37 -32.85
CA MET A 1 20.20 7.61 -31.43
C MET A 1 19.07 6.66 -31.08
N SER A 2 19.36 5.62 -30.30
CA SER A 2 18.46 4.46 -30.14
C SER A 2 17.39 4.76 -29.09
N LEU A 3 16.11 4.72 -29.48
CA LEU A 3 14.91 4.78 -28.64
C LEU A 3 14.75 3.51 -27.77
N THR A 4 15.85 3.01 -27.20
CA THR A 4 15.87 1.78 -26.40
C THR A 4 15.47 2.11 -24.98
N ASN A 5 14.16 1.99 -24.74
CA ASN A 5 13.42 1.82 -23.48
C ASN A 5 12.23 2.79 -23.41
N GLN A 6 11.33 2.74 -24.40
CA GLN A 6 9.96 3.22 -24.14
C GLN A 6 9.37 2.36 -23.03
N ILE A 7 9.14 2.97 -21.87
CA ILE A 7 8.38 2.35 -20.78
C ILE A 7 6.94 2.31 -21.28
N LYS A 8 6.49 1.14 -21.73
CA LYS A 8 5.09 0.96 -22.11
C LYS A 8 4.28 0.66 -20.86
N VAL A 9 3.53 1.65 -20.37
CA VAL A 9 2.67 1.51 -19.19
C VAL A 9 1.24 1.28 -19.63
N GLU A 10 0.58 0.26 -19.06
CA GLU A 10 -0.87 0.10 -19.16
C GLU A 10 -1.52 0.84 -17.99
N TYR A 11 -1.73 2.16 -18.14
CA TYR A 11 -2.16 3.04 -17.05
C TYR A 11 -3.42 2.57 -16.32
N GLU A 12 -4.44 2.12 -17.07
CA GLU A 12 -5.67 1.58 -16.49
C GLU A 12 -5.44 0.29 -15.70
N THR A 13 -4.60 -0.61 -16.20
CA THR A 13 -4.24 -1.86 -15.51
C THR A 13 -3.52 -1.55 -14.19
N VAL A 14 -2.64 -0.55 -14.18
CA VAL A 14 -1.94 -0.09 -12.96
C VAL A 14 -2.94 0.53 -11.99
N ARG A 15 -3.77 1.47 -12.43
CA ARG A 15 -4.79 2.14 -11.58
C ARG A 15 -5.76 1.13 -10.95
N GLN A 16 -6.22 0.15 -11.72
CA GLN A 16 -7.09 -0.92 -11.23
C GLN A 16 -6.39 -1.81 -10.20
N SER A 17 -5.12 -2.14 -10.44
CA SER A 17 -4.32 -2.95 -9.51
C SER A 17 -4.13 -2.22 -8.18
N VAL A 18 -3.79 -0.93 -8.22
CA VAL A 18 -3.67 -0.08 -7.02
C VAL A 18 -5.00 -0.01 -6.26
N SER A 19 -6.13 0.19 -6.95
CA SER A 19 -7.46 0.23 -6.32
C SER A 19 -7.83 -1.08 -5.61
N ASN A 20 -7.47 -2.22 -6.20
CA ASN A 20 -7.65 -3.53 -5.55
C ASN A 20 -6.79 -3.65 -4.29
N MET A 21 -5.52 -3.20 -4.34
CA MET A 21 -4.62 -3.27 -3.19
C MET A 21 -5.04 -2.31 -2.06
N GLU A 22 -5.58 -1.14 -2.38
CA GLU A 22 -6.19 -0.22 -1.40
C GLU A 22 -7.36 -0.89 -0.69
N SER A 23 -8.26 -1.54 -1.43
CA SER A 23 -9.39 -2.26 -0.86
C SER A 23 -8.93 -3.39 0.08
N MET A 24 -7.89 -4.14 -0.30
CA MET A 24 -7.29 -5.17 0.55
C MET A 24 -6.64 -4.58 1.80
N THR A 25 -5.95 -3.45 1.66
CA THR A 25 -5.31 -2.76 2.79
C THR A 25 -6.34 -2.25 3.78
N GLU A 26 -7.46 -1.68 3.32
CA GLU A 26 -8.53 -1.23 4.20
C GLU A 26 -9.19 -2.40 4.94
N SER A 27 -9.31 -3.56 4.30
CA SER A 27 -9.84 -4.78 4.91
C SER A 27 -8.90 -5.45 5.93
N LEU A 28 -7.63 -5.05 6.00
CA LEU A 28 -6.69 -5.54 7.00
C LEU A 28 -7.12 -5.02 8.38
N ASP A 29 -7.54 -5.93 9.26
CA ASP A 29 -7.81 -5.68 10.66
C ASP A 29 -6.63 -6.23 11.50
N PRO A 30 -5.77 -5.36 12.06
CA PRO A 30 -4.64 -5.79 12.87
C PRO A 30 -5.03 -6.10 14.33
N ALA A 31 -6.31 -5.94 14.71
CA ALA A 31 -6.76 -6.15 16.08
C ALA A 31 -6.52 -7.59 16.55
N LEU A 32 -6.02 -7.72 17.78
CA LEU A 32 -5.79 -9.00 18.44
C LEU A 32 -6.62 -9.08 19.73
N PRO A 33 -6.95 -10.30 20.19
CA PRO A 33 -7.70 -10.46 21.43
C PRO A 33 -6.89 -9.92 22.61
N GLN A 34 -7.47 -9.01 23.38
CA GLN A 34 -6.93 -8.61 24.68
C GLN A 34 -7.76 -9.26 25.79
N ASN A 35 -7.09 -9.80 26.83
CA ASN A 35 -7.65 -10.56 27.97
C ASN A 35 -7.88 -12.08 27.76
N LEU A 36 -6.80 -12.83 27.59
CA LEU A 36 -6.81 -14.31 27.50
C LEU A 36 -6.96 -15.08 28.85
N ALA A 37 -7.70 -14.51 29.83
CA ALA A 37 -8.26 -15.14 31.05
C ALA A 37 -7.42 -15.26 32.37
N GLY A 38 -8.14 -15.14 33.50
CA GLY A 38 -8.31 -16.19 34.54
C GLY A 38 -7.29 -16.40 35.67
N ASP A 39 -7.62 -15.90 36.87
CA ASP A 39 -7.28 -16.26 38.27
C ASP A 39 -5.95 -16.93 38.72
N ASN A 40 -4.98 -17.32 37.89
CA ASN A 40 -3.68 -17.78 38.43
C ASN A 40 -2.46 -17.82 37.48
N VAL A 41 -2.42 -17.01 36.42
CA VAL A 41 -1.30 -17.03 35.44
C VAL A 41 -0.85 -15.63 35.01
N LEU A 42 -0.72 -14.71 35.97
CA LEU A 42 -0.59 -13.27 35.73
C LEU A 42 0.56 -12.88 34.77
N GLU A 43 1.76 -13.43 34.95
CA GLU A 43 2.94 -13.01 34.17
C GLU A 43 2.91 -13.49 32.70
N LEU A 44 2.44 -14.71 32.44
CA LEU A 44 2.34 -15.22 31.06
C LEU A 44 1.24 -14.46 30.30
N VAL A 45 0.08 -14.25 30.93
CA VAL A 45 -1.03 -13.51 30.33
C VAL A 45 -0.63 -12.07 30.07
N GLU A 46 0.11 -11.43 30.99
CA GLU A 46 0.65 -10.08 30.80
C GLU A 46 1.60 -10.02 29.60
N LYS A 47 2.54 -10.97 29.48
CA LYS A 47 3.45 -11.04 28.32
C LYS A 47 2.70 -11.26 27.01
N ILE A 48 1.66 -12.09 27.00
CA ILE A 48 0.84 -12.31 25.80
C ILE A 48 0.08 -11.02 25.43
N ASN A 49 -0.50 -10.32 26.40
CA ASN A 49 -1.17 -9.05 26.14
C ASN A 49 -0.20 -7.99 25.60
N GLN A 50 1.02 -7.92 26.15
CA GLN A 50 2.07 -7.04 25.62
C GLN A 50 2.48 -7.39 24.19
N LEU A 51 2.62 -8.68 23.88
CA LEU A 51 2.91 -9.15 22.52
C LEU A 51 1.77 -8.80 21.56
N ASN A 52 0.52 -8.98 21.96
CA ASN A 52 -0.64 -8.61 21.16
C ASN A 52 -0.65 -7.11 20.86
N LEU A 53 -0.39 -6.26 21.86
CA LEU A 53 -0.30 -4.82 21.65
C LEU A 53 0.81 -4.43 20.66
N ILE A 54 1.99 -5.06 20.77
CA ILE A 54 3.10 -4.80 19.83
C ILE A 54 2.71 -5.23 18.41
N LEU A 55 2.08 -6.39 18.25
CA LEU A 55 1.67 -6.89 16.95
C LEU A 55 0.55 -6.03 16.33
N GLU A 56 -0.40 -5.55 17.12
CA GLU A 56 -1.42 -4.58 16.67
C GLU A 56 -0.76 -3.31 16.14
N GLN A 57 0.19 -2.75 16.90
CA GLN A 57 0.94 -1.54 16.48
C GLN A 57 1.73 -1.77 15.19
N GLN A 58 2.37 -2.92 15.04
CA GLN A 58 3.08 -3.29 13.81
C GLN A 58 2.13 -3.47 12.63
N GLY A 59 0.95 -4.05 12.85
CA GLY A 59 -0.08 -4.20 11.83
C GLY A 59 -0.62 -2.84 11.34
N GLU A 60 -0.86 -1.90 12.25
CA GLU A 60 -1.25 -0.53 11.90
C GLU A 60 -0.14 0.23 11.15
N GLU A 61 1.12 0.07 11.56
CA GLU A 61 2.26 0.65 10.84
C GLU A 61 2.37 0.08 9.42
N PHE A 62 2.24 -1.23 9.28
CA PHE A 62 2.28 -1.89 7.98
C PHE A 62 1.13 -1.42 7.07
N LYS A 63 -0.09 -1.30 7.62
CA LYS A 63 -1.25 -0.73 6.91
C LYS A 63 -0.97 0.69 6.42
N ARG A 64 -0.31 1.52 7.22
CA ARG A 64 0.11 2.87 6.82
C ARG A 64 1.11 2.86 5.67
N ILE A 65 2.13 1.99 5.74
CA ILE A 65 3.14 1.86 4.69
C ILE A 65 2.50 1.43 3.36
N LEU A 66 1.57 0.48 3.40
CA LEU A 66 0.82 0.05 2.21
C LEU A 66 0.05 1.21 1.58
N ARG A 67 -0.66 2.03 2.38
CA ARG A 67 -1.36 3.22 1.87
C ARG A 67 -0.41 4.19 1.17
N LEU A 68 0.72 4.52 1.81
CA LEU A 68 1.73 5.40 1.21
C LEU A 68 2.29 4.84 -0.10
N ASN A 69 2.49 3.53 -0.18
CA ASN A 69 2.97 2.89 -1.40
C ASN A 69 1.94 3.00 -2.53
N HIS A 70 0.66 2.74 -2.24
CA HIS A 70 -0.42 2.84 -3.23
C HIS A 70 -0.60 4.27 -3.76
N GLU A 71 -0.53 5.26 -2.87
CA GLU A 71 -0.56 6.68 -3.24
C GLU A 71 0.61 7.03 -4.17
N ALA A 72 1.84 6.66 -3.80
CA ALA A 72 3.02 6.92 -4.61
C ALA A 72 2.96 6.26 -6.00
N VAL A 73 2.44 5.04 -6.11
CA VAL A 73 2.26 4.35 -7.39
C VAL A 73 1.21 5.04 -8.25
N ARG A 74 0.09 5.48 -7.66
CA ARG A 74 -0.95 6.22 -8.38
C ARG A 74 -0.41 7.54 -8.92
N GLU A 75 0.25 8.34 -8.09
CA GLU A 75 0.87 9.60 -8.49
C GLU A 75 1.89 9.39 -9.62
N SER A 76 2.73 8.35 -9.51
CA SER A 76 3.72 8.02 -10.53
C SER A 76 3.06 7.63 -11.86
N ALA A 77 1.96 6.87 -11.83
CA ALA A 77 1.22 6.49 -13.03
C ALA A 77 0.58 7.71 -13.70
N ASP A 78 -0.02 8.61 -12.92
CA ASP A 78 -0.68 9.82 -13.44
C ASP A 78 0.35 10.83 -14.00
N MET A 79 1.52 10.98 -13.36
CA MET A 79 2.61 11.79 -13.88
C MET A 79 3.18 11.26 -15.21
N LEU A 80 3.28 9.94 -15.34
CA LEU A 80 3.75 9.30 -16.57
C LEU A 80 2.72 9.46 -17.71
N ASP A 81 1.43 9.27 -17.41
CA ASP A 81 0.32 9.44 -18.37
C ASP A 81 0.28 10.89 -18.91
N GLU A 82 0.41 11.88 -18.03
CA GLU A 82 0.49 13.29 -18.41
C GLU A 82 1.73 13.57 -19.27
N THR A 83 2.89 13.02 -18.89
CA THR A 83 4.13 13.22 -19.65
C THR A 83 4.03 12.63 -21.05
N ASP A 84 3.46 11.43 -21.20
CA ASP A 84 3.21 10.78 -22.49
C ASP A 84 2.22 11.60 -23.33
N HIS A 85 1.16 12.13 -22.72
CA HIS A 85 0.19 12.97 -23.40
C HIS A 85 0.82 14.26 -23.95
N GLN A 86 1.60 14.96 -23.13
CA GLN A 86 2.33 16.17 -23.53
C GLN A 86 3.35 15.89 -24.64
N LEU A 87 4.06 14.75 -24.56
CA LEU A 87 4.99 14.33 -25.60
C LEU A 87 4.25 14.08 -26.93
N SER A 88 3.11 13.37 -26.90
CA SER A 88 2.29 13.13 -28.10
C SER A 88 1.84 14.44 -28.76
N ILE A 89 1.31 15.39 -27.97
CA ILE A 89 0.90 16.71 -28.47
C ILE A 89 2.09 17.43 -29.15
N SER A 90 3.26 17.39 -28.51
CA SER A 90 4.46 18.05 -29.04
C SER A 90 5.00 17.41 -30.33
N MET A 91 4.78 16.10 -30.51
CA MET A 91 5.16 15.35 -31.71
C MET A 91 4.18 15.61 -32.87
N ASP A 92 2.89 15.72 -32.58
CA ASP A 92 1.85 16.00 -33.59
C ASP A 92 1.85 17.46 -34.08
N ALA A 93 2.44 18.38 -33.31
CA ALA A 93 2.54 19.80 -33.65
C ALA A 93 3.73 20.17 -34.56
N ASN A 94 4.62 19.22 -34.89
CA ASN A 94 5.78 19.37 -35.78
C ASN A 94 5.56 18.63 -37.12
#